data_AF-R8B4Z1-F1
#
_entry.id   AF-R8B4Z1-F1
#
_cell.length_a   1.000
_cell.length_b   1.000
_cell.length_c   1.000
_cell.angle_alpha   90.00
_cell.angle_beta   90.00
_cell.angle_gamma   90.00
#
_symmetry.space_group_name_H-M   'P 1'
#
loop_
_entity.id
_entity.type
_entity.pdbx_description
1 polymer ?
#
loop_
_entity_poly.entity_id
_entity_poly.type
_entity_poly.pdbx_seq_one_letter_code
_entity_poly.pdbx_strand_id
1 'polypeptide(L)'
;MPKGQFDADAFFEALDKARNNKKITWRKVAEEAGVSASTLTRMAQGKRPDVDTLAALAAWSQLKVDNFIQRDTHDSKPAENSIEDVAALFRADPTLSSDAKVAIEAIVRTAHEKLRNH
;
A
#
# COMPACT_ATOMS: atom_id res chain seq x y z
N MET A 1 1.35 -20.80 15.62
CA MET A 1 2.07 -19.82 14.78
C MET A 1 1.03 -18.84 14.26
N PRO A 2 1.18 -17.51 14.51
CA PRO A 2 0.29 -16.54 13.88
C PRO A 2 0.39 -16.72 12.37
N LYS A 3 -0.74 -16.96 11.70
CA LYS A 3 -0.77 -17.13 10.25
C LYS A 3 -0.73 -15.73 9.67
N GLY A 4 0.44 -15.31 9.19
CA GLY A 4 0.55 -14.08 8.42
C GLY A 4 -0.46 -14.10 7.27
N GLN A 5 -1.44 -13.20 7.29
CA GLN A 5 -2.48 -13.15 6.28
C GLN A 5 -2.04 -12.24 5.14
N PHE A 6 -1.96 -12.78 3.93
CA PHE A 6 -1.61 -11.98 2.76
C PHE A 6 -2.77 -11.05 2.35
N ASP A 7 -2.44 -9.76 2.24
CA ASP A 7 -3.33 -8.70 1.78
C ASP A 7 -3.23 -8.55 0.26
N ALA A 8 -4.13 -9.23 -0.45
CA ALA A 8 -4.13 -9.24 -1.91
C ALA A 8 -4.61 -7.93 -2.52
N ASP A 9 -5.48 -7.20 -1.83
CA ASP A 9 -6.01 -5.93 -2.32
C ASP A 9 -4.93 -4.85 -2.24
N ALA A 10 -4.23 -4.74 -1.09
CA ALA A 10 -3.10 -3.84 -0.94
C ALA A 10 -1.97 -4.16 -1.94
N PHE A 11 -1.70 -5.45 -2.19
CA PHE A 11 -0.73 -5.85 -3.20
C PHE A 11 -1.16 -5.43 -4.62
N PHE A 12 -2.43 -5.62 -4.97
CA PHE A 12 -2.95 -5.24 -6.28
C PHE A 12 -2.93 -3.72 -6.50
N GLU A 13 -3.24 -2.92 -5.48
CA GLU A 13 -3.10 -1.46 -5.54
C GLU A 13 -1.65 -1.01 -5.73
N ALA A 14 -0.71 -1.62 -5.01
CA ALA A 14 0.71 -1.33 -5.19
C ALA A 14 1.21 -1.72 -6.60
N LEU A 15 0.68 -2.82 -7.14
CA LEU A 15 0.94 -3.25 -8.51
C LEU A 15 0.40 -2.23 -9.53
N ASP A 16 -0.80 -1.68 -9.30
CA ASP A 16 -1.36 -0.64 -10.17
C ASP A 16 -0.54 0.64 -10.17
N LYS A 17 0.01 1.03 -9.01
CA LYS A 17 0.97 2.15 -8.93
C LYS A 17 2.22 1.87 -9.76
N ALA A 18 2.80 0.68 -9.66
CA ALA A 18 3.96 0.29 -10.48
C ALA A 18 3.64 0.31 -11.98
N ARG A 19 2.45 -0.17 -12.38
CA ARG A 19 1.93 -0.10 -13.75
C ARG A 19 1.77 1.34 -14.24
N ASN A 20 1.16 2.21 -13.44
CA ASN A 20 0.93 3.62 -13.78
C ASN A 20 2.24 4.40 -13.92
N ASN A 21 3.25 4.12 -13.08
CA ASN A 21 4.58 4.72 -13.19
C ASN A 21 5.27 4.36 -14.51
N LYS A 22 5.08 3.13 -15.00
CA LYS A 22 5.57 2.68 -16.31
C LYS A 22 4.67 3.11 -17.49
N LYS A 23 3.49 3.68 -17.21
CA LYS A 23 2.47 4.10 -18.21
C LYS A 23 2.05 2.99 -19.17
N ILE A 24 1.95 1.75 -18.68
CA ILE A 24 1.56 0.59 -19.48
C ILE A 24 0.16 0.06 -19.12
N THR A 25 -0.41 -0.74 -20.03
CA THR A 25 -1.71 -1.40 -19.82
C THR A 25 -1.56 -2.68 -19.00
N TRP A 26 -2.64 -3.14 -18.37
CA TRP A 26 -2.67 -4.44 -17.68
C TRP A 26 -2.30 -5.61 -18.59
N ARG A 27 -2.68 -5.55 -19.87
CA ARG A 27 -2.26 -6.55 -20.87
C ARG A 27 -0.74 -6.61 -20.98
N LYS A 28 -0.06 -5.46 -20.98
CA LYS A 28 1.40 -5.40 -21.06
C LYS A 28 2.06 -5.85 -19.76
N VAL A 29 1.46 -5.57 -18.59
CA VAL A 29 1.91 -6.15 -17.30
C VAL A 29 1.89 -7.67 -17.34
N ALA A 30 0.79 -8.27 -17.82
CA ALA A 30 0.68 -9.72 -17.96
C ALA A 30 1.80 -10.30 -18.84
N GLU A 31 2.05 -9.67 -19.99
CA GLU A 31 3.12 -10.06 -20.91
C GLU A 31 4.51 -9.95 -20.28
N GLU A 32 4.83 -8.83 -19.61
CA GLU A 32 6.14 -8.57 -19.01
C GLU A 32 6.40 -9.41 -17.75
N ALA A 33 5.35 -9.69 -16.96
CA ALA A 33 5.45 -10.51 -15.77
C ALA A 33 5.29 -12.01 -16.08
N GLY A 34 4.97 -12.40 -17.31
CA GLY A 34 4.77 -13.81 -17.68
C GLY A 34 3.53 -14.45 -17.04
N VAL A 35 2.49 -13.66 -16.75
CA VAL A 35 1.22 -14.15 -16.18
C VAL A 35 0.06 -13.95 -17.15
N SER A 36 -1.04 -14.68 -16.96
CA SER A 36 -2.22 -14.51 -17.82
C SER A 36 -2.97 -13.22 -17.51
N ALA A 37 -3.57 -12.58 -18.53
CA ALA A 37 -4.46 -11.44 -18.32
C ALA A 37 -5.69 -11.80 -17.45
N SER A 38 -6.18 -13.04 -17.54
CA SER A 38 -7.26 -13.55 -16.71
C SER A 38 -6.87 -13.58 -15.22
N THR A 39 -5.61 -13.91 -14.92
CA THR A 39 -5.06 -13.87 -13.55
C THR A 39 -5.16 -12.46 -12.97
N LEU A 40 -4.76 -11.44 -13.73
CA LEU A 40 -4.87 -10.04 -13.30
C LEU A 40 -6.31 -9.59 -13.13
N THR A 41 -7.23 -9.98 -14.01
CA THR A 41 -8.66 -9.68 -13.86
C THR A 41 -9.23 -10.30 -12.59
N ARG A 42 -8.86 -11.54 -12.27
CA ARG A 42 -9.27 -12.20 -11.02
C ARG A 42 -8.70 -11.50 -9.79
N MET A 43 -7.46 -11.04 -9.85
CA MET A 43 -6.85 -10.27 -8.77
C MET A 43 -7.55 -8.93 -8.56
N ALA A 44 -7.95 -8.24 -9.63
CA ALA A 44 -8.76 -7.01 -9.56
C ALA A 44 -10.13 -7.23 -8.89
N GLN A 45 -10.60 -8.48 -8.81
CA GLN A 45 -11.83 -8.90 -8.12
C GLN A 45 -11.56 -9.42 -6.70
N GLY A 46 -10.36 -9.17 -6.15
CA GLY A 46 -9.96 -9.58 -4.80
C GLY A 46 -9.57 -11.05 -4.67
N LYS A 47 -9.38 -11.78 -5.79
CA LYS A 47 -8.86 -13.16 -5.72
C LYS A 47 -7.36 -13.16 -5.47
N ARG A 48 -6.93 -13.97 -4.50
CA ARG A 48 -5.50 -14.13 -4.19
C ARG A 48 -4.76 -14.81 -5.34
N PRO A 49 -3.55 -14.32 -5.69
CA PRO A 49 -2.66 -15.03 -6.60
C PRO A 49 -2.15 -16.32 -5.95
N ASP A 50 -1.80 -17.30 -6.77
CA ASP A 50 -0.95 -18.41 -6.33
C ASP A 50 0.51 -17.95 -6.12
N VAL A 51 1.35 -18.85 -5.62
CA VAL A 51 2.74 -18.54 -5.24
C VAL A 51 3.56 -18.10 -6.46
N ASP A 52 3.38 -18.76 -7.59
CA ASP A 52 4.15 -18.48 -8.81
C ASP A 52 3.75 -17.12 -9.41
N THR A 53 2.44 -16.85 -9.48
CA THR A 53 1.90 -15.55 -9.90
C THR A 53 2.41 -14.43 -9.00
N LEU A 54 2.39 -14.64 -7.68
CA LEU A 54 2.86 -13.67 -6.71
C LEU A 54 4.36 -13.37 -6.89
N ALA A 55 5.19 -14.40 -7.05
CA ALA A 55 6.62 -14.25 -7.28
C ALA A 55 6.92 -13.49 -8.58
N ALA A 56 6.23 -13.84 -9.66
CA ALA A 56 6.39 -13.20 -10.97
C ALA A 56 6.01 -11.71 -10.93
N LEU A 57 4.88 -11.36 -10.32
CA LEU A 57 4.43 -9.99 -10.19
C LEU A 57 5.29 -9.17 -9.22
N ALA A 58 5.75 -9.77 -8.13
CA ALA A 58 6.67 -9.12 -7.19
C ALA A 58 8.02 -8.81 -7.86
N ALA A 59 8.56 -9.76 -8.65
CA ALA A 59 9.79 -9.54 -9.41
C ALA A 59 9.63 -8.43 -10.46
N TRP A 60 8.54 -8.42 -11.21
CA TRP A 60 8.26 -7.40 -12.22
C TRP A 60 8.10 -5.99 -11.62
N SER A 61 7.40 -5.89 -10.49
CA SER A 61 7.09 -4.61 -9.84
C SER A 61 8.17 -4.14 -8.85
N GLN A 62 9.15 -4.99 -8.53
CA GLN A 62 10.15 -4.79 -7.47
C GLN A 62 9.52 -4.59 -6.07
N LEU A 63 8.30 -5.09 -5.87
CA LEU A 63 7.62 -5.03 -4.58
C LEU A 63 8.13 -6.14 -3.65
N LYS A 64 8.28 -5.81 -2.36
CA LYS A 64 8.57 -6.80 -1.31
C LYS A 64 7.26 -7.39 -0.81
N VAL A 65 7.04 -8.68 -1.08
CA VAL A 65 5.83 -9.43 -0.66
C VAL A 65 5.58 -9.33 0.84
N ASP A 66 6.65 -9.30 1.65
CA ASP A 66 6.59 -9.20 3.11
C ASP A 66 5.83 -7.97 3.61
N ASN A 67 5.81 -6.88 2.84
CA ASN A 67 5.06 -5.66 3.18
C ASN A 67 3.53 -5.86 3.15
N PHE A 68 3.06 -6.95 2.53
CA PHE A 68 1.65 -7.27 2.36
C PHE A 68 1.22 -8.46 3.22
N ILE A 69 2.06 -8.87 4.17
CA ILE A 69 1.72 -9.90 5.15
C ILE A 69 1.24 -9.20 6.42
N GLN A 70 -0.06 -9.26 6.68
CA GLN A 70 -0.63 -8.84 7.96
C GLN A 70 -0.12 -9.80 9.04
N ARG A 71 0.73 -9.29 9.91
CA ARG A 71 1.17 -10.01 11.11
C ARG A 71 0.18 -9.68 12.22
N ASP A 72 -0.42 -10.70 12.85
CA ASP A 72 -1.23 -10.50 14.04
C ASP A 72 -0.42 -9.68 15.05
N THR A 73 -0.81 -8.42 15.25
CA THR A 73 -0.08 -7.44 16.06
C THR A 73 -0.36 -7.69 17.54
N HIS A 74 0.12 -8.81 18.06
CA HIS A 74 0.20 -9.02 19.50
C HIS A 74 1.57 -8.63 20.08
N ASP A 75 2.59 -8.36 19.24
CA ASP A 75 3.97 -8.08 19.70
C ASP A 75 4.77 -7.03 18.87
N SER A 76 4.14 -6.31 17.94
CA SER A 76 4.85 -5.26 17.21
C SER A 76 4.81 -3.94 17.98
N LYS A 77 5.98 -3.38 18.30
CA LYS A 77 6.16 -1.98 18.75
C LYS A 77 5.21 -1.02 18.00
N PRO A 78 4.72 0.06 18.63
CA PRO A 78 3.91 1.06 17.95
C PRO A 78 4.63 1.50 16.68
N ALA A 79 3.90 1.45 15.56
CA ALA A 79 4.42 1.63 14.22
C ALA A 79 5.37 2.85 14.10
N GLU A 80 6.47 2.68 13.35
CA GLU A 80 7.44 3.73 12.97
C GLU A 80 6.83 4.86 12.10
N ASN A 81 5.51 5.02 12.06
CA ASN A 81 4.81 6.08 11.37
C ASN A 81 3.72 6.63 12.30
N SER A 82 4.13 7.41 13.31
CA SER A 82 3.16 8.10 14.16
C SER A 82 2.47 9.20 13.37
N ILE A 83 1.24 9.55 13.77
CA ILE A 83 0.56 10.75 13.28
C ILE A 83 1.39 12.01 13.55
N GLU A 84 2.30 11.95 14.54
CA GLU A 84 3.31 12.96 14.85
C GLU A 84 4.33 13.16 13.73
N ASP A 85 4.76 12.06 13.08
CA ASP A 85 5.74 12.08 11.99
C ASP A 85 5.11 12.66 10.72
N VAL A 86 3.86 12.30 10.44
CA VAL A 86 3.07 12.85 9.33
C VAL A 86 2.83 14.35 9.54
N ALA A 87 2.50 14.77 10.78
CA ALA A 87 2.37 16.19 11.11
C ALA A 87 3.68 16.97 10.97
N ALA A 88 4.83 16.33 11.25
CA ALA A 88 6.14 16.97 11.10
C ALA A 88 6.47 17.30 9.63
N LEU A 89 6.03 16.45 8.67
CA LEU A 89 6.22 16.70 7.24
C LEU A 89 5.50 17.97 6.77
N PHE A 90 4.26 18.22 7.24
CA PHE A 90 3.53 19.44 6.89
C PHE A 90 4.13 20.70 7.52
N ARG A 91 4.66 20.59 8.75
CA ARG A 91 5.40 21.70 9.38
C ARG A 91 6.64 22.09 8.57
N ALA A 92 7.35 21.09 8.05
CA ALA A 92 8.58 21.27 7.27
C ALA A 92 8.34 21.80 5.85
N ASP A 93 7.11 21.78 5.33
CA ASP A 93 6.79 22.22 3.97
C ASP A 93 6.92 23.76 3.85
N PRO A 94 7.89 24.30 3.08
CA PRO A 94 8.06 25.75 2.93
C PRO A 94 7.01 26.39 2.02
N THR A 95 6.21 25.61 1.29
CA THR A 95 5.20 26.10 0.34
C THR A 95 3.86 26.43 1.00
N LEU A 96 3.65 25.98 2.24
CA LEU A 96 2.44 26.22 3.00
C LEU A 96 2.57 27.44 3.91
N SER A 97 1.49 28.25 3.99
CA SER A 97 1.38 29.30 5.00
C SER A 97 1.24 28.70 6.40
N SER A 98 1.56 29.49 7.45
CA SER A 98 1.40 29.06 8.85
C SER A 98 0.00 28.53 9.13
N ASP A 99 -1.01 29.22 8.62
CA ASP A 99 -2.41 28.90 8.89
C ASP A 99 -2.83 27.62 8.17
N ALA A 100 -2.32 27.40 6.95
CA ALA A 100 -2.54 26.17 6.20
C ALA A 100 -1.90 24.96 6.90
N LYS A 101 -0.71 25.12 7.48
CA LYS A 101 -0.03 24.05 8.24
C LYS A 101 -0.84 23.62 9.44
N VAL A 102 -1.35 24.59 10.23
CA VAL A 102 -2.18 24.33 11.40
C VAL A 102 -3.49 23.65 11.01
N ALA A 103 -4.14 24.12 9.94
CA ALA A 103 -5.40 23.55 9.46
C ALA A 103 -5.24 22.08 9.01
N ILE A 104 -4.19 21.78 8.22
CA ILE A 104 -3.93 20.42 7.74
C ILE A 104 -3.59 19.48 8.90
N GLU A 105 -2.77 19.92 9.86
CA GLU A 105 -2.45 19.12 11.05
C GLU A 105 -3.71 18.78 11.85
N ALA A 106 -4.60 19.76 12.08
CA ALA A 106 -5.85 19.55 12.81
C ALA A 106 -6.77 18.53 12.10
N ILE A 107 -6.90 18.63 10.78
CA ILE A 107 -7.71 17.69 9.97
C ILE A 107 -7.17 16.27 10.10
N VAL A 108 -5.85 16.10 9.93
CA VAL A 108 -5.19 14.80 9.96
C VAL A 108 -5.29 14.14 11.33
N ARG A 109 -5.08 14.90 12.41
CA ARG A 109 -5.25 14.41 13.79
C ARG A 109 -6.69 14.00 14.07
N THR A 110 -7.66 14.84 13.70
CA THR A 110 -9.08 14.56 13.91
C THR A 110 -9.52 13.31 13.14
N ALA A 111 -9.08 13.16 11.89
CA ALA A 111 -9.37 11.97 11.09
C ALA A 111 -8.76 10.71 11.72
N HIS A 112 -7.50 10.78 12.16
CA HIS A 112 -6.83 9.67 12.82
C HIS A 112 -7.51 9.25 14.13
N GLU A 113 -7.89 10.20 14.97
CA GLU A 113 -8.62 9.91 16.22
C GLU A 113 -9.97 9.25 15.97
N LYS A 114 -10.74 9.75 15.00
CA LYS A 114 -12.06 9.18 14.65
C LYS A 114 -11.96 7.77 14.09
N LEU A 115 -10.96 7.50 13.25
CA LEU A 115 -10.78 6.19 12.60
C LEU A 115 -10.15 5.15 13.52
N ARG A 116 -9.41 5.56 14.56
CA ARG A 116 -8.81 4.65 15.54
C ARG A 116 -9.81 4.16 16.61
N ASN A 117 -10.89 4.89 16.83
CA ASN A 117 -11.94 4.55 17.81
C ASN A 117 -13.11 3.75 17.19
N HIS A 118 -12.92 3.21 15.99
CA HIS A 118 -13.85 2.37 15.23
C HIS A 118 -13.17 1.05 14.84
#